data_AF-A0A067M5M6-F1
#
_entry.id   AF-A0A067M5M6-F1
#
_cell.length_a   1.000
_cell.length_b   1.000
_cell.length_c   1.000
_cell.angle_alpha   90.00
_cell.angle_beta   90.00
_cell.angle_gamma   90.00
#
_symmetry.space_group_name_H-M   'P 1'
#
loop_
_entity.id
_entity.type
_entity.pdbx_description
1 polymer ?
#
loop_
_entity_poly.entity_id
_entity_poly.type
_entity_poly.pdbx_seq_one_letter_code
_entity_poly.pdbx_strand_id
1 'polypeptide(L)'
;MSHLPSIFLIRHMRIYCHRLALRVTGAVSESDFDQGTGHIEQQYMLDIDYRDSWGVSQWHQNVVKALPLQLLESLVIRARGFYGPSQDFVDLLTHASSLTSLTISSLSYADYLIHLAARPSSILCPRLRVLCLKDTDISGVQLIQIAVSRTRMVNKVGYYTEDVARLLVLDIGGCKKIENKVKLGRKLRAFSLDARWK
;
A
#
# COMPACT_ATOMS: atom_id res chain seq x y z
N MET A 1 -34.79 -0.68 -4.02
CA MET A 1 -33.47 -0.05 -4.25
C MET A 1 -32.43 -1.13 -4.06
N SER A 2 -31.66 -1.44 -5.09
CA SER A 2 -30.66 -2.52 -5.04
C SER A 2 -29.43 -2.01 -4.29
N HIS A 3 -29.19 -2.52 -3.07
CA HIS A 3 -28.00 -2.17 -2.30
C HIS A 3 -26.78 -2.76 -3.02
N LEU A 4 -25.83 -1.91 -3.42
CA LEU A 4 -24.54 -2.37 -3.96
C LEU A 4 -23.85 -3.23 -2.88
N PRO A 5 -23.26 -4.38 -3.24
CA PRO A 5 -22.53 -5.20 -2.28
C PRO A 5 -21.46 -4.37 -1.56
N SER A 6 -21.34 -4.52 -0.23
CA SER A 6 -20.42 -3.73 0.62
C SER A 6 -18.94 -3.81 0.19
N ILE A 7 -18.57 -4.83 -0.57
CA ILE A 7 -17.24 -5.01 -1.17
C ILE A 7 -16.86 -3.88 -2.15
N PHE A 8 -17.85 -3.24 -2.79
CA PHE A 8 -17.63 -2.07 -3.66
C PHE A 8 -17.32 -0.80 -2.89
N LEU A 9 -17.43 -0.81 -1.56
CA LEU A 9 -17.19 0.35 -0.71
C LEU A 9 -15.85 0.24 0.05
N ILE A 10 -15.06 -0.80 -0.18
CA ILE A 10 -13.78 -0.99 0.52
C ILE A 10 -12.85 0.18 0.20
N ARG A 11 -12.43 0.89 1.26
CA ARG A 11 -11.46 2.00 1.21
C ARG A 11 -10.13 1.63 1.82
N HIS A 12 -10.11 0.63 2.70
CA HIS A 12 -8.92 0.23 3.43
C HIS A 12 -8.70 -1.27 3.29
N MET A 13 -7.48 -1.68 2.96
CA MET A 13 -7.12 -3.09 2.84
C MET A 13 -5.86 -3.39 3.64
N ARG A 14 -5.86 -4.49 4.38
CA ARG A 14 -4.67 -5.02 5.03
C ARG A 14 -4.41 -6.44 4.55
N ILE A 15 -3.16 -6.72 4.24
CA ILE A 15 -2.68 -8.01 3.79
C ILE A 15 -1.60 -8.46 4.75
N TYR A 16 -1.76 -9.64 5.32
CA TYR A 16 -0.79 -10.23 6.25
C TYR A 16 -0.71 -11.74 6.04
N CYS A 17 0.40 -12.34 6.48
CA CYS A 17 0.53 -13.80 6.59
C CYS A 17 0.55 -14.16 8.08
N HIS A 18 -0.51 -14.82 8.57
CA HIS A 18 -0.56 -15.43 9.90
C HIS A 18 -0.63 -16.96 9.78
N ARG A 19 -0.05 -17.67 10.76
CA ARG A 19 -0.14 -19.15 10.83
C ARG A 19 -1.57 -19.67 11.08
N LEU A 20 -2.54 -18.80 11.39
CA LEU A 20 -3.89 -19.19 11.82
C LEU A 20 -4.98 -18.22 11.31
N ALA A 21 -5.81 -18.76 10.40
CA ALA A 21 -7.18 -18.41 10.05
C ALA A 21 -7.48 -17.12 9.24
N LEU A 22 -7.89 -17.36 7.99
CA LEU A 22 -8.63 -16.45 7.12
C LEU A 22 -9.89 -15.95 7.84
N ARG A 23 -9.87 -14.70 8.32
CA ARG A 23 -11.06 -13.98 8.80
C ARG A 23 -11.39 -12.90 7.79
N VAL A 24 -12.33 -13.18 6.89
CA VAL A 24 -13.09 -12.12 6.26
C VAL A 24 -14.03 -11.59 7.33
N THR A 25 -13.66 -10.54 8.05
CA THR A 25 -14.63 -9.73 8.81
C THR A 25 -15.48 -8.97 7.81
N GLY A 26 -16.35 -9.71 7.11
CA GLY A 26 -17.37 -9.16 6.25
C GLY A 26 -18.48 -8.58 7.11
N ALA A 27 -18.82 -7.33 6.78
CA ALA A 27 -20.06 -6.63 7.08
C ALA A 27 -21.15 -7.47 7.76
N VAL A 28 -21.41 -7.11 9.02
CA VAL A 28 -22.69 -7.15 9.73
C VAL A 28 -23.79 -7.90 8.98
N SER A 29 -24.04 -9.14 9.40
CA SER A 29 -25.34 -9.77 9.24
C SER A 29 -26.37 -8.88 9.93
N GLU A 30 -27.34 -8.37 9.16
CA GLU A 30 -28.45 -7.52 9.61
C GLU A 30 -29.45 -8.22 10.56
N SER A 31 -29.11 -9.37 11.17
CA SER A 31 -30.06 -10.20 11.91
C SER A 31 -29.81 -10.38 13.41
N ASP A 32 -28.74 -9.82 13.99
CA ASP A 32 -28.47 -9.91 15.45
C ASP A 32 -28.35 -8.52 16.11
N PHE A 33 -29.18 -7.55 15.69
CA PHE A 33 -29.32 -6.27 16.39
C PHE A 33 -30.30 -6.39 17.56
N ASP A 34 -29.95 -7.22 18.54
CA ASP A 34 -30.39 -6.97 19.90
C ASP A 34 -29.35 -7.54 20.87
N GLN A 35 -28.75 -6.64 21.66
CA GLN A 35 -27.86 -6.91 22.80
C GLN A 35 -26.39 -7.24 22.48
N GLY A 36 -25.67 -6.23 21.99
CA GLY A 36 -24.21 -6.23 22.05
C GLY A 36 -23.63 -4.84 21.85
N THR A 37 -23.25 -4.15 22.94
CA THR A 37 -22.48 -2.91 22.87
C THR A 37 -21.08 -3.19 22.34
N GLY A 38 -20.89 -3.11 21.02
CA GLY A 38 -19.61 -3.21 20.33
C GLY A 38 -19.50 -2.13 19.26
N HIS A 39 -18.50 -1.25 19.41
CA HIS A 39 -18.19 -0.14 18.52
C HIS A 39 -18.14 -0.56 17.03
N ILE A 40 -18.92 0.12 16.18
CA ILE A 40 -18.85 0.03 14.71
C ILE A 40 -17.60 0.82 14.26
N GLU A 41 -16.41 0.21 14.26
CA GLU A 41 -15.17 0.93 13.90
C GLU A 41 -14.74 0.80 12.42
N GLN A 42 -15.17 -0.21 11.65
CA GLN A 42 -14.49 -0.51 10.37
C GLN A 42 -15.44 -0.95 9.22
N GLN A 43 -16.41 -0.11 8.86
CA GLN A 43 -17.41 -0.43 7.83
C GLN A 43 -16.85 -0.56 6.39
N TYR A 44 -15.58 -0.21 6.14
CA TYR A 44 -14.96 -0.22 4.78
C TYR A 44 -13.56 -0.84 4.75
N MET A 45 -13.27 -1.73 5.70
CA MET A 45 -11.97 -2.38 5.82
C MET A 45 -12.04 -3.84 5.37
N LEU A 46 -11.10 -4.23 4.51
CA LEU A 46 -10.88 -5.63 4.13
C LEU A 46 -9.54 -6.12 4.68
N ASP A 47 -9.61 -7.11 5.56
CA ASP A 47 -8.44 -7.83 6.04
C ASP A 47 -8.30 -9.16 5.27
N ILE A 48 -7.13 -9.36 4.67
CA ILE A 48 -6.78 -10.55 3.88
C ILE A 48 -5.62 -11.26 4.58
N ASP A 49 -5.88 -12.50 5.00
CA ASP A 49 -4.88 -13.37 5.61
C ASP A 49 -4.49 -14.48 4.63
N TYR A 50 -3.20 -14.62 4.36
CA TYR A 50 -2.65 -15.69 3.54
C TYR A 50 -1.98 -16.75 4.40
N ARG A 51 -2.29 -18.01 4.08
CA ARG A 51 -1.50 -19.14 4.55
C ARG A 51 -0.32 -19.33 3.60
N ASP A 52 0.89 -19.51 4.12
CA ASP A 52 2.14 -19.80 3.37
C ASP A 52 2.03 -20.99 2.37
N SER A 53 0.93 -21.75 2.38
CA SER A 53 0.67 -22.91 1.51
C SER A 53 -0.09 -22.58 0.22
N TRP A 54 -0.61 -21.36 0.07
CA TRP A 54 -1.34 -20.96 -1.13
C TRP A 54 -0.33 -20.50 -2.18
N GLY A 55 -0.21 -21.27 -3.25
CA GLY A 55 0.71 -20.98 -4.34
C GLY A 55 0.51 -19.60 -4.96
N VAL A 56 1.60 -19.09 -5.54
CA VAL A 56 1.79 -17.78 -6.20
C VAL A 56 0.61 -17.36 -7.11
N SER A 57 -0.11 -18.30 -7.73
CA SER A 57 -1.18 -18.02 -8.71
C SER A 57 -2.55 -17.66 -8.12
N GLN A 58 -2.84 -18.01 -6.87
CA GLN A 58 -4.18 -17.78 -6.29
C GLN A 58 -4.37 -16.32 -5.83
N TRP A 59 -3.28 -15.64 -5.49
CA TRP A 59 -3.32 -14.25 -5.03
C TRP A 59 -3.91 -13.31 -6.10
N HIS A 60 -3.39 -13.39 -7.33
CA HIS A 60 -3.82 -12.53 -8.42
C HIS A 60 -5.32 -12.71 -8.74
N GLN A 61 -5.78 -13.96 -8.79
CA GLN A 61 -7.19 -14.26 -9.09
C GLN A 61 -8.12 -13.78 -7.98
N ASN A 62 -7.75 -13.98 -6.71
CA ASN A 62 -8.62 -13.72 -5.57
C ASN A 62 -8.65 -12.27 -5.11
N VAL A 63 -7.65 -11.45 -5.48
CA VAL A 63 -7.54 -10.06 -5.02
C VAL A 63 -7.57 -9.10 -6.19
N VAL A 64 -6.60 -9.19 -7.09
CA VAL A 64 -6.46 -8.21 -8.20
C VAL A 64 -7.64 -8.32 -9.16
N LYS A 65 -8.05 -9.54 -9.52
CA LYS A 65 -9.18 -9.75 -10.45
C LYS A 65 -10.55 -9.66 -9.79
N ALA A 66 -10.66 -10.05 -8.53
CA ALA A 66 -11.96 -10.20 -7.86
C ALA A 66 -12.45 -8.92 -7.16
N LEU A 67 -11.54 -8.03 -6.75
CA LEU A 67 -11.89 -6.86 -5.95
C LEU A 67 -11.91 -5.56 -6.79
N PRO A 68 -12.92 -4.70 -6.60
CA PRO A 68 -12.94 -3.36 -7.19
C PRO A 68 -11.97 -2.45 -6.41
N LEU A 69 -10.69 -2.48 -6.78
CA LEU A 69 -9.62 -1.74 -6.07
C LEU A 69 -9.60 -0.24 -6.36
N GLN A 70 -10.38 0.25 -7.32
CA GLN A 70 -10.31 1.64 -7.80
C GLN A 70 -10.62 2.67 -6.71
N LEU A 71 -11.40 2.27 -5.70
CA LEU A 71 -11.80 3.10 -4.56
C LEU A 71 -10.89 2.93 -3.34
N LEU A 72 -9.89 2.03 -3.41
CA LEU A 72 -8.98 1.77 -2.31
C LEU A 72 -8.11 3.00 -2.03
N GLU A 73 -8.19 3.53 -0.82
CA GLU A 73 -7.48 4.73 -0.37
C GLU A 73 -6.26 4.37 0.49
N SER A 74 -6.31 3.24 1.19
CA SER A 74 -5.23 2.77 2.05
C SER A 74 -4.95 1.28 1.88
N LEU A 75 -3.67 0.94 1.76
CA LEU A 75 -3.19 -0.44 1.63
C LEU A 75 -2.06 -0.67 2.62
N VAL A 76 -2.18 -1.75 3.40
CA VAL A 76 -1.17 -2.18 4.36
C VAL A 76 -0.76 -3.60 4.01
N ILE A 77 0.54 -3.84 3.77
CA ILE A 77 1.10 -5.17 3.53
C ILE A 77 2.10 -5.46 4.65
N ARG A 78 1.88 -6.50 5.44
CA ARG A 78 2.72 -6.88 6.60
C ARG A 78 3.22 -8.32 6.52
N ALA A 79 4.32 -8.60 7.20
CA ALA A 79 4.75 -9.95 7.61
C ALA A 79 4.76 -10.98 6.47
N ARG A 80 5.53 -10.72 5.41
CA ARG A 80 5.53 -11.55 4.20
C ARG A 80 4.13 -11.80 3.58
N GLY A 81 3.14 -10.95 3.86
CA GLY A 81 1.77 -11.09 3.33
C GLY A 81 1.65 -11.04 1.81
N PHE A 82 2.74 -10.81 1.08
CA PHE A 82 2.80 -10.90 -0.36
C PHE A 82 3.94 -11.84 -0.79
N TYR A 83 3.58 -12.94 -1.45
CA TYR A 83 4.50 -13.94 -2.05
C TYR A 83 4.26 -14.12 -3.56
N GLY A 84 3.62 -13.14 -4.20
CA GLY A 84 3.36 -13.17 -5.64
C GLY A 84 4.60 -12.79 -6.48
N PRO A 85 4.55 -12.97 -7.81
CA PRO A 85 5.52 -12.38 -8.71
C PRO A 85 5.50 -10.85 -8.57
N SER A 86 6.57 -10.17 -8.95
CA SER A 86 6.60 -8.70 -8.90
C SER A 86 5.52 -8.03 -9.74
N GLN A 87 5.09 -8.68 -10.83
CA GLN A 87 4.00 -8.19 -11.67
C GLN A 87 2.67 -8.09 -10.91
N ASP A 88 2.37 -9.05 -10.05
CA ASP A 88 1.14 -9.05 -9.24
C ASP A 88 1.09 -7.86 -8.28
N PHE A 89 2.23 -7.53 -7.67
CA PHE A 89 2.37 -6.33 -6.84
C PHE A 89 2.13 -5.06 -7.65
N VAL A 90 2.71 -5.01 -8.86
CA VAL A 90 2.51 -3.88 -9.79
C VAL A 90 1.04 -3.76 -10.20
N ASP A 91 0.38 -4.87 -10.51
CA ASP A 91 -1.00 -4.87 -10.94
C ASP A 91 -1.93 -4.38 -9.83
N LEU A 92 -1.76 -4.84 -8.59
CA LEU A 92 -2.52 -4.35 -7.43
C LEU A 92 -2.42 -2.83 -7.28
N LEU A 93 -1.19 -2.31 -7.32
CA LEU A 93 -0.93 -0.88 -7.18
C LEU A 93 -1.41 -0.06 -8.40
N THR A 94 -1.51 -0.68 -9.57
CA THR A 94 -2.05 -0.05 -10.78
C THR A 94 -3.57 0.06 -10.72
N HIS A 95 -4.24 -1.00 -10.23
CA HIS A 95 -5.71 -1.01 -10.08
C HIS A 95 -6.19 -0.17 -8.89
N ALA A 96 -5.35 0.03 -7.86
CA ALA A 96 -5.62 0.91 -6.73
C ALA A 96 -5.34 2.40 -7.06
N SER A 97 -6.01 2.94 -8.08
CA SER A 97 -5.76 4.29 -8.58
C SER A 97 -6.05 5.41 -7.57
N SER A 98 -6.98 5.17 -6.62
CA SER A 98 -7.29 6.12 -5.54
C SER A 98 -6.37 6.03 -4.33
N LEU A 99 -5.34 5.16 -4.37
CA LEU A 99 -4.51 4.90 -3.20
C LEU A 99 -3.72 6.14 -2.77
N THR A 100 -3.98 6.60 -1.55
CA THR A 100 -3.31 7.77 -0.94
C THR A 100 -2.27 7.38 0.09
N SER A 101 -2.41 6.19 0.69
CA SER A 101 -1.51 5.67 1.73
C SER A 101 -1.12 4.22 1.46
N LEU A 102 0.19 3.95 1.44
CA LEU A 102 0.76 2.62 1.32
C LEU A 102 1.69 2.34 2.50
N THR A 103 1.44 1.25 3.23
CA THR A 103 2.33 0.75 4.28
C THR A 103 2.88 -0.61 3.90
N ILE A 104 4.19 -0.77 3.94
CA ILE A 104 4.88 -2.04 3.70
C ILE A 104 5.75 -2.35 4.92
N SER A 105 5.49 -3.49 5.57
CA SER A 105 6.16 -3.92 6.79
C SER A 105 6.74 -5.32 6.64
N SER A 106 7.98 -5.52 7.06
CA SER A 106 8.62 -6.85 7.17
C SER A 106 8.57 -7.63 5.84
N LEU A 107 8.78 -6.92 4.73
CA LEU A 107 8.87 -7.48 3.39
C LEU A 107 10.35 -7.71 3.07
N SER A 108 10.76 -8.97 2.99
CA SER A 108 12.16 -9.38 2.78
C SER A 108 12.69 -9.06 1.39
N TYR A 109 11.81 -8.96 0.39
CA TYR A 109 12.19 -8.69 -0.99
C TYR A 109 12.08 -7.21 -1.29
N ALA A 110 13.21 -6.51 -1.25
CA ALA A 110 13.32 -5.11 -1.64
C ALA A 110 12.94 -4.85 -3.11
N ASP A 111 12.89 -5.91 -3.93
CA ASP A 111 12.60 -5.83 -5.37
C ASP A 111 11.22 -5.26 -5.67
N TYR A 112 10.22 -5.47 -4.82
CA TYR A 112 8.90 -4.86 -5.05
C TYR A 112 8.94 -3.33 -4.99
N LEU A 113 9.77 -2.77 -4.10
CA LEU A 113 9.93 -1.33 -3.93
C LEU A 113 10.65 -0.69 -5.12
N ILE A 114 11.41 -1.46 -5.92
CA ILE A 114 12.05 -0.94 -7.14
C ILE A 114 11.01 -0.46 -8.15
N HIS A 115 9.83 -1.07 -8.18
CA HIS A 115 8.76 -0.68 -9.10
C HIS A 115 8.19 0.68 -8.78
N LEU A 116 8.17 1.07 -7.49
CA LEU A 116 7.80 2.43 -7.10
C LEU A 116 8.79 3.47 -7.65
N ALA A 117 10.08 3.14 -7.73
CA ALA A 117 11.08 4.01 -8.35
C ALA A 117 11.02 3.99 -9.88
N ALA A 118 10.91 2.80 -10.48
CA ALA A 118 11.07 2.57 -11.91
C ALA A 118 9.84 2.93 -12.74
N ARG A 119 8.63 2.89 -12.17
CA ARG A 119 7.38 3.22 -12.87
C ARG A 119 6.92 4.65 -12.55
N PRO A 120 6.45 5.42 -13.54
CA PRO A 120 5.88 6.75 -13.32
C PRO A 120 4.70 6.73 -12.33
N SER A 121 4.55 7.82 -11.57
CA SER A 121 3.42 7.99 -10.65
C SER A 121 2.07 7.96 -11.35
N SER A 122 1.98 8.49 -12.57
CA SER A 122 0.74 8.46 -13.36
C SER A 122 0.20 7.06 -13.65
N ILE A 123 1.04 6.02 -13.56
CA ILE A 123 0.66 4.63 -13.85
C ILE A 123 0.43 3.85 -12.56
N LEU A 124 1.31 4.03 -11.56
CA LEU A 124 1.32 3.24 -10.34
C LEU A 124 0.98 4.14 -9.15
N CYS A 125 -0.15 3.95 -8.49
CA CYS A 125 -0.61 4.80 -7.36
C CYS A 125 -0.51 6.32 -7.63
N PRO A 126 -1.26 6.88 -8.60
CA PRO A 126 -1.16 8.29 -8.97
C PRO A 126 -1.49 9.25 -7.83
N ARG A 127 -2.29 8.83 -6.84
CA ARG A 127 -2.71 9.67 -5.72
C ARG A 127 -1.90 9.45 -4.43
N LEU A 128 -0.79 8.71 -4.49
CA LEU A 128 -0.02 8.33 -3.30
C LEU A 128 0.63 9.54 -2.63
N ARG A 129 0.24 9.82 -1.38
CA ARG A 129 0.76 10.93 -0.57
C ARG A 129 1.61 10.45 0.60
N VAL A 130 1.34 9.26 1.11
CA VAL A 130 1.98 8.71 2.30
C VAL A 130 2.56 7.33 1.99
N LEU A 131 3.87 7.17 2.20
CA LEU A 131 4.55 5.89 2.11
C LEU A 131 5.19 5.56 3.46
N CYS A 132 4.81 4.42 4.03
CA CYS A 132 5.34 3.92 5.29
C CYS A 132 6.12 2.63 5.04
N LEU A 133 7.40 2.61 5.36
CA LEU A 133 8.29 1.46 5.21
C LEU A 133 8.78 1.03 6.59
N LYS A 134 8.50 -0.22 6.98
CA LYS A 134 8.87 -0.77 8.28
C LYS A 134 9.61 -2.09 8.14
N ASP A 135 10.74 -2.24 8.83
CA ASP A 135 11.51 -3.49 8.85
C ASP A 135 11.77 -4.07 7.45
N THR A 136 12.00 -3.19 6.46
CA THR A 136 12.29 -3.57 5.08
C THR A 136 13.77 -3.49 4.79
N ASP A 137 14.18 -4.25 3.78
CA ASP A 137 15.54 -4.32 3.27
C ASP A 137 15.89 -3.21 2.27
N ILE A 138 15.18 -2.08 2.32
CA ILE A 138 15.42 -0.95 1.41
C ILE A 138 16.73 -0.24 1.74
N SER A 139 17.52 0.02 0.70
CA SER A 139 18.73 0.84 0.80
C SER A 139 18.43 2.34 0.73
N GLY A 140 19.34 3.17 1.24
CA GLY A 140 19.21 4.63 1.13
C GLY A 140 19.16 5.14 -0.32
N VAL A 141 19.81 4.45 -1.27
CA VAL A 141 19.79 4.81 -2.70
C VAL A 141 18.41 4.57 -3.30
N GLN A 142 17.83 3.40 -3.06
CA GLN A 142 16.47 3.07 -3.52
C GLN A 142 15.44 4.05 -2.97
N LEU A 143 15.58 4.42 -1.69
CA LEU A 143 14.68 5.39 -1.07
C LEU A 143 14.73 6.76 -1.75
N ILE A 144 15.93 7.23 -2.13
CA ILE A 144 16.09 8.47 -2.90
C ILE A 144 15.44 8.34 -4.28
N GLN A 145 15.62 7.20 -4.96
CA GLN A 145 15.01 6.98 -6.28
C GLN A 145 13.48 7.03 -6.22
N ILE A 146 12.88 6.39 -5.20
CA ILE A 146 11.45 6.49 -4.93
C ILE A 146 11.06 7.95 -4.67
N ALA A 147 11.76 8.63 -3.75
CA ALA A 147 11.48 10.02 -3.43
C ALA A 147 11.51 10.91 -4.68
N VAL A 148 12.54 10.80 -5.52
CA VAL A 148 12.67 11.57 -6.76
C VAL A 148 11.51 11.29 -7.72
N SER A 149 11.23 10.02 -7.98
CA SER A 149 10.17 9.57 -8.90
C SER A 149 8.76 10.01 -8.46
N ARG A 150 8.55 10.14 -7.14
CA ARG A 150 7.24 10.40 -6.52
C ARG A 150 7.00 11.84 -6.07
N THR A 151 8.03 12.68 -6.08
CA THR A 151 7.92 14.11 -5.71
C THR A 151 8.08 15.03 -6.90
N ARG A 152 8.92 14.66 -7.90
CA ARG A 152 9.11 15.45 -9.11
C ARG A 152 8.00 15.11 -10.11
N MET A 153 6.95 15.93 -10.10
CA MET A 153 5.88 15.83 -11.10
C MET A 153 6.09 16.89 -12.16
N VAL A 154 6.80 16.49 -13.22
CA VAL A 154 6.94 17.32 -14.40
C VAL A 154 6.48 16.43 -15.55
N ASN A 155 5.36 16.76 -16.19
CA ASN A 155 5.08 16.17 -17.49
C ASN A 155 6.21 16.58 -18.46
N LYS A 156 6.36 15.94 -19.63
CA LYS A 156 7.41 16.31 -20.60
C LYS A 156 7.40 17.79 -21.04
N VAL A 157 6.37 18.55 -20.65
CA VAL A 157 6.06 19.94 -21.03
C VAL A 157 6.06 20.90 -19.82
N GLY A 158 6.44 20.47 -18.60
CA GLY A 158 6.52 21.34 -17.43
C GLY A 158 5.26 21.52 -16.57
N TYR A 159 4.12 20.92 -16.89
CA TYR A 159 2.86 21.09 -16.13
C TYR A 159 2.59 19.95 -15.14
N TYR A 160 2.08 20.31 -13.97
CA TYR A 160 1.49 19.39 -13.00
C TYR A 160 0.11 18.97 -13.51
N THR A 161 -0.10 17.67 -13.74
CA THR A 161 -1.44 17.14 -14.02
C THR A 161 -2.19 17.00 -12.69
N GLU A 162 -3.39 17.59 -12.57
CA GLU A 162 -4.21 17.56 -11.35
C GLU A 162 -4.48 16.14 -10.83
N ASP A 163 -4.41 15.14 -11.72
CA ASP A 163 -4.70 13.74 -11.41
C ASP A 163 -3.60 13.00 -10.64
N VAL A 164 -2.41 13.58 -10.52
CA VAL A 164 -1.26 12.92 -9.91
C VAL A 164 -0.79 13.72 -8.69
N ALA A 165 -0.78 13.09 -7.52
CA ALA A 165 -0.42 13.71 -6.26
C ALA A 165 1.05 13.47 -5.91
N ARG A 166 1.76 14.52 -5.51
CA ARG A 166 3.11 14.40 -4.97
C ARG A 166 3.11 13.58 -3.67
N LEU A 167 4.14 12.75 -3.49
CA LEU A 167 4.45 12.14 -2.20
C LEU A 167 4.81 13.25 -1.21
N LEU A 168 4.21 13.20 -0.02
CA LEU A 168 4.39 14.22 1.03
C LEU A 168 5.11 13.65 2.25
N VAL A 169 4.74 12.43 2.65
CA VAL A 169 5.22 11.82 3.89
C VAL A 169 5.89 10.50 3.58
N LEU A 170 7.08 10.34 4.16
CA LEU A 170 7.85 9.12 4.12
C LEU A 170 8.21 8.70 5.55
N ASP A 171 7.50 7.73 6.09
CA ASP A 171 7.71 7.19 7.44
C ASP A 171 8.56 5.92 7.37
N ILE A 172 9.70 5.90 8.04
CA ILE A 172 10.72 4.86 7.92
C ILE A 172 11.05 4.33 9.32
N GLY A 173 10.78 3.05 9.57
CA GLY A 173 11.08 2.40 10.85
C GLY A 173 11.83 1.08 10.65
N GLY A 174 12.82 0.78 11.50
CA GLY A 174 13.45 -0.56 11.52
C GLY A 174 14.22 -1.00 10.26
N CYS A 175 14.41 -0.13 9.25
CA CYS A 175 15.15 -0.44 8.03
C CYS A 175 16.68 -0.46 8.28
N LYS A 176 17.27 -1.65 8.37
CA LYS A 176 18.67 -1.86 8.78
C LYS A 176 19.72 -1.47 7.74
N LYS A 177 19.38 -1.51 6.44
CA LYS A 177 20.31 -1.17 5.33
C LYS A 177 20.49 0.34 5.11
N ILE A 178 19.99 1.17 6.03
CA ILE A 178 20.12 2.62 6.00
C ILE A 178 21.13 3.06 7.06
N GLU A 179 22.39 3.18 6.66
CA GLU A 179 23.51 3.47 7.58
C GLU A 179 23.57 4.94 8.01
N ASN A 180 23.24 5.89 7.14
CA ASN A 180 23.36 7.33 7.43
C ASN A 180 22.01 8.07 7.32
N LYS A 181 21.16 7.87 8.34
CA LYS A 181 19.81 8.46 8.43
C LYS A 181 19.82 10.00 8.38
N VAL A 182 20.81 10.65 8.99
CA VAL A 182 20.91 12.13 9.04
C VAL A 182 21.17 12.70 7.64
N LYS A 183 22.19 12.20 6.94
CA LYS A 183 22.53 12.64 5.58
C LYS A 183 21.39 12.35 4.61
N LEU A 184 20.78 11.16 4.73
CA LEU A 184 19.64 10.76 3.90
C LEU A 184 18.41 11.65 4.17
N GLY A 185 18.09 11.92 5.43
CA GLY A 185 17.00 12.82 5.81
C GLY A 185 17.15 14.23 5.24
N ARG A 186 18.37 14.78 5.21
CA ARG A 186 18.64 16.07 4.53
C ARG A 186 18.36 16.01 3.03
N LYS A 187 18.79 14.93 2.36
CA LYS A 187 18.52 14.73 0.93
C LYS A 187 17.01 14.60 0.64
N LEU A 188 16.28 13.85 1.47
CA LEU A 188 14.84 13.66 1.30
C LEU A 188 14.08 14.99 1.49
N ARG A 189 14.44 15.79 2.51
CA ARG A 189 13.84 17.10 2.74
C ARG A 189 14.08 18.10 1.60
N ALA A 190 15.16 17.96 0.84
CA ALA A 190 15.41 18.77 -0.35
C ALA A 190 14.35 18.54 -1.45
N PHE A 191 13.56 17.47 -1.37
CA PHE A 191 12.41 17.20 -2.25
C PHE A 191 11.06 17.61 -1.62
N SER A 192 11.09 18.45 -0.57
CA SER A 192 9.89 18.84 0.19
C SER A 192 9.13 17.68 0.84
N LEU A 193 9.82 16.56 1.11
CA LEU A 193 9.26 15.42 1.85
C LEU A 193 9.41 15.60 3.35
N ASP A 194 8.34 15.30 4.07
CA ASP A 194 8.37 15.04 5.51
C ASP A 194 8.87 13.60 5.75
N ALA A 195 10.20 13.48 5.95
CA ALA A 195 10.87 12.22 6.24
C ALA A 195 10.93 11.98 7.76
N ARG A 196 10.16 11.01 8.23
CA ARG A 196 10.04 10.63 9.65
C ARG A 196 10.80 9.34 9.90
N TRP A 197 11.60 9.32 10.97
CA TRP A 197 12.41 8.17 11.36
C TRP A 197 11.89 7.60 12.67
N LYS A 198 11.66 6.29 12.71
CA LYS A 198 11.24 5.54 13.89
C LYS A 198 12.19 4.37 14.17
#